data_AF-A0A175RQ17-F1
#
_entry.id   AF-A0A175RQ17-F1
#
_cell.length_a   1.000
_cell.length_b   1.000
_cell.length_c   1.000
_cell.angle_alpha   90.00
_cell.angle_beta   90.00
_cell.angle_gamma   90.00
#
_symmetry.space_group_name_H-M   'P 1'
#
loop_
_entity.id
_entity.type
_entity.pdbx_description
1 polymer ?
#
loop_
_entity_poly.entity_id
_entity_poly.type
_entity_poly.pdbx_seq_one_letter_code
_entity_poly.pdbx_strand_id
1 'polypeptide(L)' 'MATDAFHQGKLAFQNNHPMSSCEYPVGSSLRAEWMAGWNESRNTEPGHFRSSTANEHTMASNGTASEALH' A
#
# COMPACT_ATOMS: atom_id res chain seq x y z
N MET A 1 -11.28 -2.20 27.23
CA MET A 1 -10.41 -1.71 26.15
C MET A 1 -11.24 -1.71 24.88
N ALA A 2 -11.77 -0.56 24.48
CA ALA A 2 -12.52 -0.44 23.24
C ALA A 2 -11.50 -0.30 22.12
N THR A 3 -11.18 -1.39 21.43
CA THR A 3 -10.35 -1.35 20.23
C THR A 3 -11.16 -0.55 19.20
N ASP A 4 -10.72 0.67 18.88
CA ASP A 4 -11.40 1.51 17.88
C ASP A 4 -11.54 0.71 16.58
N ALA A 5 -12.75 0.56 16.08
CA ALA A 5 -13.01 -0.18 14.84
C ALA A 5 -12.17 0.36 13.69
N PHE A 6 -11.91 1.68 13.69
CA PHE A 6 -10.95 2.34 12.81
C PHE A 6 -9.53 1.76 12.90
N HIS A 7 -8.98 1.61 14.11
CA HIS A 7 -7.68 0.98 14.32
C HIS A 7 -7.66 -0.48 13.85
N GLN A 8 -8.75 -1.21 14.07
CA GLN A 8 -8.88 -2.58 13.57
C GLN A 8 -8.90 -2.64 12.04
N GLY A 9 -9.52 -1.67 11.37
CA GLY A 9 -9.51 -1.56 9.91
C GLY A 9 -8.11 -1.35 9.34
N LYS A 10 -7.32 -0.49 9.97
CA LYS A 10 -5.91 -0.26 9.61
C LYS A 10 -5.07 -1.52 9.77
N LEU A 11 -5.20 -2.18 10.92
CA LEU A 11 -4.52 -3.44 11.22
C LEU A 11 -4.89 -4.55 10.24
N ALA A 12 -6.17 -4.65 9.86
CA ALA A 12 -6.62 -5.62 8.88
C ALA A 12 -5.89 -5.47 7.54
N PHE A 13 -5.77 -4.24 7.03
CA PHE A 13 -5.02 -3.99 5.79
C PHE A 13 -3.53 -4.38 5.93
N GLN A 14 -2.89 -3.98 7.03
CA GLN A 14 -1.49 -4.32 7.32
C GLN A 14 -1.25 -5.84 7.40
N ASN A 15 -2.25 -6.60 7.84
CA ASN A 15 -2.21 -8.07 7.92
C ASN A 15 -2.74 -8.76 6.65
N ASN A 16 -2.90 -8.04 5.53
CA ASN A 16 -3.44 -8.56 4.26
C ASN A 16 -4.87 -9.14 4.34
N HIS A 17 -5.69 -8.65 5.28
CA HIS A 17 -7.10 -9.02 5.33
C HIS A 17 -7.94 -8.18 4.35
N PRO A 18 -8.84 -8.82 3.58
CA PRO A 18 -9.72 -8.12 2.66
C PRO A 18 -10.81 -7.34 3.40
N MET A 19 -11.35 -6.31 2.76
CA MET A 19 -12.41 -5.47 3.34
C MET A 19 -13.70 -6.26 3.66
N SER A 20 -13.92 -7.41 3.00
CA SER A 20 -15.02 -8.33 3.29
C SER A 20 -14.87 -9.08 4.63
N SER A 21 -13.67 -9.11 5.21
CA SER A 21 -13.38 -9.77 6.50
C SER A 21 -13.93 -9.01 7.71
N CYS A 22 -14.60 -7.88 7.50
CA CYS A 22 -15.25 -7.11 8.55
C CYS A 22 -16.41 -7.89 9.20
N GLU A 23 -16.24 -8.28 10.46
CA GLU A 23 -17.24 -9.00 11.25
C GLU A 23 -18.39 -8.11 11.76
N TYR A 24 -18.24 -6.77 11.71
CA TYR A 24 -19.29 -5.86 12.14
C TYR A 24 -20.55 -5.93 11.25
N PRO A 25 -21.76 -5.84 11.85
CA PRO A 25 -23.01 -5.87 11.11
C PRO A 25 -23.11 -4.76 10.07
N VAL A 26 -23.82 -5.05 8.98
CA VAL A 26 -24.14 -4.04 7.97
C VAL A 26 -25.04 -2.97 8.61
N GLY A 27 -24.66 -1.70 8.46
CA GLY A 27 -25.37 -0.56 9.05
C GLY A 27 -24.88 -0.11 10.44
N SER A 28 -23.95 -0.84 11.07
CA SER A 28 -23.32 -0.38 12.31
C SER A 28 -22.28 0.70 12.06
N SER A 29 -22.21 1.71 12.93
CA SER A 29 -21.19 2.77 12.88
C SER A 29 -19.77 2.18 12.93
N LEU A 30 -19.57 1.11 13.71
CA LEU A 30 -18.29 0.38 13.79
C LEU A 30 -17.83 -0.16 12.43
N ARG A 31 -18.76 -0.63 11.59
CA ARG A 31 -18.42 -1.08 10.24
C ARG A 31 -17.94 0.08 9.37
N ALA A 32 -18.60 1.24 9.47
CA ALA A 32 -18.20 2.43 8.75
C ALA A 32 -16.81 2.90 9.19
N GLU A 33 -16.54 2.91 10.49
CA GLU A 33 -15.23 3.26 11.05
C GLU A 33 -14.13 2.27 10.63
N TRP A 34 -14.42 0.96 10.67
CA TRP A 34 -13.50 -0.07 10.22
C TRP A 34 -13.15 0.07 8.74
N MET A 35 -14.15 0.26 7.88
CA MET A 35 -13.93 0.47 6.44
C MET A 35 -13.17 1.77 6.16
N ALA A 36 -13.39 2.82 6.96
CA ALA A 36 -12.64 4.07 6.85
C ALA A 36 -11.15 3.86 7.15
N GLY A 37 -10.82 3.14 8.24
CA GLY A 37 -9.43 2.84 8.59
C GLY A 37 -8.72 1.94 7.56
N TRP A 38 -9.43 0.93 7.03
CA TRP A 38 -8.90 0.07 5.97
C TRP A 38 -8.60 0.86 4.68
N ASN A 39 -9.52 1.73 4.26
CA ASN A 39 -9.32 2.58 3.08
C ASN A 39 -8.23 3.64 3.28
N GLU A 40 -8.12 4.22 4.47
CA GLU A 40 -7.02 5.14 4.80
C GLU A 40 -5.68 4.44 4.63
N SER A 41 -5.52 3.24 5.17
CA SER A 41 -4.26 2.50 5.07
C SER A 41 -3.91 2.16 3.62
N ARG A 42 -4.92 1.77 2.83
CA ARG A 42 -4.77 1.55 1.38
C ARG A 42 -4.35 2.81 0.63
N ASN A 43 -4.93 3.96 0.94
CA ASN A 43 -4.62 5.23 0.27
C ASN A 43 -3.26 5.80 0.71
N THR A 44 -2.82 5.47 1.92
CA THR A 44 -1.56 5.94 2.48
C THR A 44 -0.37 5.14 1.96
N GLU A 45 -0.54 3.88 1.54
CA GLU A 45 0.49 3.12 0.84
C GLU A 45 0.62 3.58 -0.62
N PRO A 46 1.64 4.37 -1.02
CA PRO A 46 1.85 4.79 -2.40
C PRO A 46 2.43 3.66 -3.27
N GLY A 47 2.39 2.42 -2.78
CA GLY A 47 3.19 1.30 -3.27
C GLY A 47 2.43 0.02 -3.59
N HIS A 48 1.15 -0.12 -3.21
CA HIS A 48 0.39 -1.32 -3.55
C HIS A 48 -0.13 -1.32 -5.01
N PHE A 49 0.04 -0.19 -5.71
CA PHE A 49 0.05 -0.10 -7.18
C PHE A 49 1.47 -0.09 -7.76
N ARG A 50 2.47 -0.65 -7.07
CA ARG A 50 3.64 -1.18 -7.79
C ARG A 50 3.21 -2.42 -8.54
N SER A 51 2.54 -2.14 -9.66
CA SER A 51 2.73 -2.85 -10.92
C SER A 51 4.07 -3.56 -10.86
N SER A 52 4.03 -4.89 -10.90
CA SER A 52 5.18 -5.75 -11.08
C SER A 52 5.77 -5.53 -12.48
N THR A 53 6.28 -4.32 -12.73
CA THR A 53 6.95 -3.89 -13.96
C THR A 53 7.80 -2.65 -13.66
N ALA A 54 8.73 -2.80 -12.73
CA ALA A 54 9.93 -1.96 -12.68
C ALA A 54 11.16 -2.88 -12.74
N ASN A 55 11.17 -3.76 -13.75
CA ASN A 55 12.37 -4.38 -14.26
C ASN A 55 12.79 -3.61 -15.51
N GLU A 56 13.42 -2.45 -15.32
CA GLU A 56 14.14 -1.71 -16.36
C GLU A 56 15.22 -0.91 -15.60
N HIS A 57 16.37 -1.49 -15.28
CA HIS A 57 17.47 -1.77 -16.19
C HIS A 57 17.74 -0.60 -17.15
N THR A 58 18.30 0.50 -16.64
CA THR A 58 19.16 1.35 -17.46
C THR A 58 20.36 1.77 -16.63
N MET A 59 21.49 1.21 -17.02
CA MET A 59 22.80 1.50 -16.47
C MET A 59 23.17 2.96 -16.77
N ALA A 60 23.38 3.74 -15.73
CA ALA A 60 24.23 4.94 -15.78
C ALA A 60 25.23 4.73 -14.63
N SER A 61 26.50 4.43 -14.86
CA SER A 61 27.42 5.26 -15.65
C SER A 61 28.68 4.44 -15.90
N ASN A 62 29.03 4.22 -17.17
CA ASN A 62 30.42 3.90 -17.51
C ASN A 62 30.81 4.81 -18.66
N GLY A 63 31.20 6.04 -18.30
CA GLY A 63 31.84 6.98 -19.21
C GLY A 63 33.26 6.49 -19.49
N THR A 64 33.38 5.49 -20.36
CA THR A 64 34.65 5.13 -21.01
C THR A 64 35.00 6.28 -21.96
N ALA A 65 35.77 7.24 -21.48
CA ALA A 65 36.44 8.21 -22.34
C ALA A 65 37.55 7.47 -23.11
N SER A 66 37.19 6.82 -24.21
CA SER A 66 38.14 6.32 -25.18
C SER A 66 38.69 7.49 -26.00
N GLU A 67 40.01 7.63 -25.92
CA GLU A 67 40.90 8.32 -26.84
C GLU A 67 40.44 8.21 -28.31
N ALA A 68 40.40 9.33 -29.05
CA ALA A 68 40.67 9.40 -30.49
C ALA A 68 40.50 10.82 -31.09
N LEU A 69 41.61 11.35 -31.63
CA LEU A 69 41.74 12.17 -32.87
C LEU A 69 41.70 13.71 -32.80
N HIS A 70 42.86 14.34 -32.61
CA HIS A 70 43.66 14.95 -33.68
C HIS A 70 45.07 15.33 -33.20
#